data_AF-A0A962NLL1-F1
#
_entry.id   AF-A0A962NLL1-F1
#
_cell.length_a   1.000
_cell.length_b   1.000
_cell.length_c   1.000
_cell.angle_alpha   90.00
_cell.angle_beta   90.00
_cell.angle_gamma   90.00
#
_symmetry.space_group_name_H-M   'P 1'
#
loop_
_entity.id
_entity.type
_entity.pdbx_description
1 polymer ?
#
loop_
_entity_poly.entity_id
_entity_poly.type
_entity_poly.pdbx_seq_one_letter_code
_entity_poly.pdbx_strand_id
1 'polypeptide(L)' 'GYIMGIEGMDDAEAHEILLELYHWQNQEQFIYHHKWEENMFVIWDNRSVLHKANGGYDGYDRELHRVTIYSNPELYLKAG' A
#
# COMPACT_ATOMS: atom_id res chain seq x y z
N GLY A 1 3.35 -6.37 5.16
CA GLY A 1 2.94 -6.69 3.77
C GLY A 1 2.52 -8.14 3.70
N TYR A 2 2.16 -8.62 2.51
CA TYR A 2 1.83 -10.04 2.28
C TYR A 2 2.90 -10.76 1.43
N ILE A 3 4.05 -10.13 1.24
CA ILE A 3 5.16 -10.69 0.45
C ILE A 3 5.77 -11.84 1.26
N MET A 4 5.88 -13.01 0.62
CA MET A 4 6.40 -14.23 1.22
C MET A 4 7.82 -14.58 0.77
N GLY A 5 8.27 -14.06 -0.38
CA GLY A 5 9.57 -14.35 -0.98
C GLY A 5 9.66 -13.77 -2.40
N ILE A 6 10.76 -14.04 -3.10
CA ILE A 6 10.97 -13.67 -4.50
C ILE A 6 11.13 -14.95 -5.32
N GLU A 7 10.37 -15.08 -6.41
CA GLU A 7 10.40 -16.27 -7.25
C GLU A 7 11.80 -16.50 -7.84
N GLY A 8 12.31 -17.72 -7.69
CA GLY A 8 13.62 -18.11 -8.21
C GLY A 8 14.83 -17.66 -7.36
N MET A 9 14.60 -17.11 -6.16
CA MET A 9 15.66 -16.70 -5.23
C MET A 9 15.62 -17.54 -3.94
N ASP A 10 16.79 -17.74 -3.32
CA ASP A 10 16.87 -18.31 -1.97
C ASP A 10 16.25 -17.35 -0.94
N ASP A 11 15.66 -17.88 0.12
CA ASP A 11 14.95 -17.10 1.13
C ASP A 11 15.86 -16.08 1.83
N ALA A 12 17.13 -16.42 2.09
CA ALA A 12 18.06 -15.51 2.76
C ALA A 12 18.43 -14.33 1.84
N GLU A 13 18.72 -14.61 0.57
CA GLU A 13 19.00 -13.59 -0.45
C GLU A 13 17.77 -12.70 -0.71
N ALA A 14 16.59 -13.31 -0.82
CA ALA A 14 15.33 -12.58 -0.99
C ALA A 14 15.03 -11.70 0.23
N HIS A 15 15.32 -12.16 1.44
CA HIS A 15 15.07 -11.40 2.66
C HIS A 15 15.84 -10.07 2.68
N GLU A 16 17.12 -10.09 2.29
CA GLU A 16 17.94 -8.87 2.22
C GLU A 16 17.36 -7.83 1.26
N ILE A 17 16.95 -8.26 0.06
CA ILE A 17 16.31 -7.38 -0.94
C ILE A 17 14.97 -6.86 -0.43
N LEU A 18 14.15 -7.72 0.17
CA LEU A 18 12.85 -7.32 0.71
C LEU A 18 13.02 -6.27 1.81
N LEU A 19 14.01 -6.42 2.70
CA LEU A 19 14.33 -5.41 3.70
C LEU A 19 14.73 -4.08 3.06
N GLU A 20 15.56 -4.09 2.01
CA GLU A 20 15.92 -2.87 1.28
C GLU A 20 14.68 -2.19 0.68
N LEU A 21 13.82 -2.95 -0.01
CA LEU A 21 12.57 -2.44 -0.58
C LEU A 21 11.63 -1.88 0.49
N TYR A 22 11.52 -2.56 1.65
CA TYR A 22 10.75 -2.07 2.79
C TYR A 22 11.29 -0.74 3.31
N HIS A 23 12.60 -0.55 3.38
CA HIS A 23 13.18 0.74 3.78
C HIS A 23 12.96 1.81 2.71
N TRP A 24 13.18 1.47 1.44
CA TRP A 24 13.03 2.39 0.32
C TRP A 24 11.61 2.96 0.21
N GLN A 25 10.59 2.09 0.26
CA GLN A 25 9.19 2.52 0.13
C GLN A 25 8.67 3.33 1.33
N ASN A 26 9.37 3.33 2.47
CA ASN A 26 8.99 4.07 3.68
C ASN A 26 9.71 5.42 3.82
N GLN A 27 10.47 5.87 2.81
CA GLN A 27 11.09 7.20 2.82
C GLN A 27 10.00 8.29 2.78
N GLU A 28 10.19 9.36 3.55
CA GLU A 28 9.18 10.43 3.74
C GLU A 28 8.69 11.05 2.41
N GLN A 29 9.57 11.14 1.41
CA GLN A 29 9.24 11.68 0.08
C GLN A 29 8.16 10.90 -0.68
N PHE A 30 7.93 9.63 -0.31
CA PHE A 30 6.89 8.79 -0.93
C PHE A 30 5.60 8.74 -0.10
N ILE A 31 5.55 9.41 1.05
CA ILE A 31 4.44 9.29 1.99
C ILE A 31 3.51 10.50 1.88
N TYR A 32 2.26 10.22 1.55
CA TYR A 32 1.15 11.15 1.75
C TYR A 32 0.38 10.79 3.03
N HIS A 33 0.25 11.75 3.95
CA HIS A 33 -0.55 11.62 5.17
C HIS A 33 -1.91 12.29 4.99
N HIS A 34 -2.98 11.49 5.01
CA HIS A 34 -4.34 12.01 4.99
C HIS A 34 -4.89 12.18 6.42
N LYS A 35 -5.26 13.41 6.78
CA LYS A 35 -6.00 13.71 8.02
C LYS A 35 -7.49 13.71 7.71
N TRP A 36 -8.19 12.68 8.19
CA TRP A 36 -9.62 12.51 7.98
C TRP A 36 -10.45 13.57 8.72
N GLU A 37 -11.50 14.03 8.06
CA GLU A 37 -12.62 14.77 8.65
C GLU A 37 -13.93 14.18 8.10
N GLU A 38 -15.06 14.54 8.73
CA GLU A 38 -16.37 14.04 8.31
C GLU A 38 -16.66 14.38 6.85
N ASN A 39 -17.33 13.46 6.15
CA ASN A 39 -17.74 13.61 4.75
C ASN A 39 -16.60 13.74 3.73
N MET A 40 -15.38 13.33 4.07
CA MET A 40 -14.29 13.21 3.11
C MET A 40 -14.38 11.94 2.26
N PHE A 41 -13.99 12.07 1.00
CA PHE A 41 -13.87 10.97 0.05
C PHE A 41 -12.47 10.96 -0.55
N VAL A 42 -11.80 9.80 -0.46
CA VAL A 42 -10.48 9.58 -1.06
C VAL A 42 -10.57 8.43 -2.04
N ILE A 43 -10.00 8.66 -3.23
CA ILE A 43 -9.79 7.63 -4.25
C ILE A 43 -8.28 7.48 -4.48
N TRP A 44 -7.82 6.25 -4.64
CA TRP A 44 -6.43 5.95 -5.00
C TRP A 44 -6.36 4.79 -5.98
N ASP A 45 -5.29 4.74 -6.76
CA ASP A 45 -4.98 3.61 -7.63
C ASP A 45 -4.21 2.54 -6.84
N ASN A 46 -4.88 1.46 -6.46
CA ASN A 46 -4.28 0.39 -5.66
C ASN A 46 -3.18 -0.41 -6.40
N ARG A 47 -2.94 -0.15 -7.69
CA ARG A 47 -1.84 -0.75 -8.45
C ARG A 47 -0.51 -0.03 -8.24
N SER A 48 -0.54 1.20 -7.76
CA SER A 48 0.63 2.09 -7.73
C SER A 48 0.96 2.60 -6.33
N VAL A 49 0.19 2.23 -5.31
CA VAL A 49 0.44 2.67 -3.93
C VAL A 49 0.32 1.53 -2.93
N LEU A 50 1.03 1.67 -1.82
CA LEU A 50 0.74 0.98 -0.58
C LEU A 50 0.03 1.96 0.37
N HIS A 51 -0.81 1.44 1.27
CA HIS A 51 -1.48 2.26 2.28
C HIS A 51 -1.43 1.60 3.65
N LYS A 52 -1.44 2.44 4.68
CA LYS A 52 -1.48 2.04 6.09
C LYS A 52 -2.51 2.89 6.83
N ALA A 53 -3.39 2.24 7.58
CA ALA A 53 -4.21 2.92 8.57
C ALA A 53 -3.39 3.10 9.85
N ASN A 54 -3.28 4.34 10.34
CA ASN A 54 -2.65 4.62 11.62
C ASN A 54 -3.67 4.43 12.76
N GLY A 55 -3.20 3.93 13.90
CA GLY A 55 -3.99 3.92 15.14
C GLY A 55 -4.07 5.31 15.79
N GLY A 56 -4.36 5.34 17.09
CA GLY A 56 -4.46 6.59 17.87
C GLY A 56 -5.89 7.08 18.10
N TYR A 57 -6.89 6.20 17.92
CA TYR A 57 -8.31 6.48 18.18
C TYR A 57 -8.83 5.69 19.38
N ASP A 58 -7.95 5.37 20.34
CA ASP A 58 -8.31 4.54 21.48
C ASP A 58 -9.49 5.15 22.26
N GLY A 59 -10.55 4.38 22.46
CA GLY A 59 -11.78 4.84 23.11
C GLY A 59 -12.79 5.57 22.20
N TYR A 60 -12.53 5.67 20.90
CA TYR A 60 -13.44 6.29 19.91
C TYR A 60 -13.74 5.33 18.76
N ASP A 61 -14.97 5.40 18.26
CA ASP A 61 -15.35 4.68 17.03
C ASP A 61 -14.79 5.39 15.80
N ARG A 62 -14.26 4.60 14.86
CA ARG A 62 -13.80 5.09 13.56
C ARG A 62 -14.34 4.21 12.45
N GLU A 63 -15.36 4.71 11.75
CA GLU A 63 -16.01 4.02 10.64
C GLU A 63 -15.61 4.62 9.29
N LEU A 64 -15.29 3.78 8.32
CA LEU A 64 -15.08 4.15 6.93
C LEU A 64 -15.82 3.17 6.02
N HIS A 65 -16.42 3.68 4.96
CA HIS A 65 -17.09 2.89 3.94
C HIS A 65 -16.15 2.76 2.74
N ARG A 66 -15.89 1.53 2.28
CA ARG A 66 -14.94 1.28 1.18
C ARG A 66 -15.61 0.53 0.05
N VAL A 67 -15.46 1.06 -1.16
CA VAL A 67 -15.74 0.37 -2.42
C VAL A 67 -14.42 0.04 -3.09
N THR A 68 -14.27 -1.21 -3.55
CA THR A 68 -13.09 -1.64 -4.31
C THR A 68 -13.49 -1.93 -5.75
N ILE A 69 -12.76 -1.33 -6.69
CA ILE A 69 -12.97 -1.53 -8.13
C ILE A 69 -12.06 -2.68 -8.58
N TYR A 70 -12.64 -3.71 -9.21
CA TYR A 70 -11.88 -4.84 -9.74
C TYR A 70 -11.01 -4.41 -10.92
N SER A 71 -9.84 -5.03 -11.08
CA SER A 71 -8.93 -4.70 -12.16
C SER A 71 -9.35 -5.33 -13.49
N ASN A 72 -9.10 -4.62 -14.60
CA ASN A 72 -9.16 -5.20 -15.93
C ASN A 72 -7.75 -5.21 -16.54
N PRO A 73 -7.06 -6.37 -16.59
CA PRO A 73 -5.71 -6.50 -17.14
C PRO A 73 -5.58 -6.02 -18.60
N GLU A 74 -6.64 -6.07 -19.39
CA GLU A 74 -6.62 -5.59 -20.78
C GLU A 74 -6.40 -4.07 -20.88
N LEU A 75 -6.70 -3.34 -19.81
CA LEU A 75 -6.53 -1.89 -19.72
C LEU A 75 -5.18 -1.49 -19.10
N TYR A 76 -4.28 -2.43 -18.85
CA TYR A 76 -2.97 -2.11 -18.29
C TYR A 76 -2.09 -1.45 -19.35
N LEU A 77 -1.31 -0.45 -18.93
CA LEU A 77 -0.27 0.12 -19.77
C LEU A 77 0.72 -1.00 -20.13
N LYS A 78 0.90 -1.25 -21.42
CA LYS A 78 1.91 -2.20 -21.89
C LYS A 78 3.27 -1.56 -21.67
N ALA A 79 4.20 -2.32 -21.11
CA ALA A 79 5.61 -1.91 -21.10
C ALA A 79 6.05 -1.70 -22.55
N GLY A 80 6.66 -0.55 -22.82
CA GLY A 80 7.24 -0.21 -24.12
C GLY A 80 8.57 -0.92 -24.36
#